data_AF-A0A370DC18-F1
#
_entry.id   AF-A0A370DC18-F1
#
_cell.length_a   1.000
_cell.length_b   1.000
_cell.length_c   1.000
_cell.angle_alpha   90.00
_cell.angle_beta   90.00
_cell.angle_gamma   90.00
#
_symmetry.space_group_name_H-M   'P 1'
#
loop_
_entity.id
_entity.type
_entity.pdbx_description
1 polymer ?
#
loop_
_entity_poly.entity_id
_entity_poly.type
_entity_poly.pdbx_seq_one_letter_code
_entity_poly.pdbx_strand_id
1 'polypeptide(L)'
;MEPIQHNNSGINNVSDIQRPDKHHIKGKYELILNWYKVNGKNLLDEEILVGLEINTLLKILGNPIWNDIYHCWAIEAKHIPYIQAYVQHQFNTDKFSYFIEVYHNQ
;
A
#
# COMPACT_ATOMS: atom_id res chain seq x y z
N MET A 1 -2.02 -3.50 66.59
CA MET A 1 -2.55 -2.54 65.62
C MET A 1 -1.39 -1.88 64.91
N GLU A 2 -1.11 -2.33 63.69
CA GLU A 2 -0.60 -1.59 62.52
C GLU A 2 -0.96 -2.46 61.28
N PRO A 3 -1.36 -1.88 60.12
CA PRO A 3 -2.07 -2.64 59.08
C PRO A 3 -1.15 -3.31 58.04
N ILE A 4 -1.52 -4.52 57.64
CA ILE A 4 -0.98 -5.24 56.47
C ILE A 4 -1.51 -4.55 55.21
N GLN A 5 -0.61 -4.11 54.34
CA GLN A 5 -0.92 -3.44 53.08
C GLN A 5 -1.49 -4.41 52.03
N HIS A 6 -2.52 -3.94 51.33
CA HIS A 6 -3.19 -4.59 50.21
C HIS A 6 -2.23 -4.76 49.03
N ASN A 7 -2.03 -6.00 48.56
CA ASN A 7 -1.55 -6.28 47.20
C ASN A 7 -2.76 -6.37 46.26
N ASN A 8 -3.16 -5.24 45.69
CA ASN A 8 -4.06 -5.22 44.55
C ASN A 8 -3.28 -5.64 43.30
N SER A 9 -3.55 -6.86 42.84
CA SER A 9 -3.26 -7.34 41.50
C SER A 9 -3.86 -6.38 40.47
N GLY A 10 -3.01 -5.66 39.75
CA GLY A 10 -3.43 -4.77 38.70
C GLY A 10 -2.23 -4.11 38.03
N ILE A 11 -1.81 -4.69 36.91
CA ILE A 11 -1.65 -4.06 35.59
C ILE A 11 -0.80 -5.03 34.78
N ASN A 12 -1.48 -5.77 33.90
CA ASN A 12 -0.84 -6.53 32.85
C ASN A 12 0.02 -5.57 32.02
N ASN A 13 1.34 -5.77 32.03
CA ASN A 13 2.26 -5.19 31.07
C ASN A 13 1.87 -5.71 29.67
N VAL A 14 0.97 -5.00 29.00
CA VAL A 14 0.77 -5.13 27.56
C VAL A 14 1.77 -4.17 26.90
N SER A 15 3.05 -4.49 27.03
CA SER A 15 4.14 -3.75 26.42
C SER A 15 4.96 -4.63 25.48
N ASP A 16 4.29 -5.51 24.73
CA ASP A 16 4.92 -6.34 23.69
C ASP A 16 3.93 -6.67 22.56
N ILE A 17 3.17 -5.68 22.08
CA ILE A 17 2.72 -5.76 20.68
C ILE A 17 3.90 -5.28 19.85
N GLN A 18 4.76 -6.24 19.48
CA GLN A 18 5.78 -6.09 18.46
C GLN A 18 5.15 -5.41 17.24
N ARG A 19 5.43 -4.12 17.08
CA ARG A 19 5.16 -3.41 15.83
C ARG A 19 5.98 -4.11 14.77
N PRO A 20 5.40 -4.63 13.68
CA PRO A 20 6.19 -5.28 12.65
C PRO A 20 7.25 -4.29 12.19
N ASP A 21 8.50 -4.74 12.29
CA ASP A 21 9.68 -4.00 11.90
C ASP A 21 9.50 -3.44 10.50
N LYS A 22 10.04 -2.22 10.30
CA LYS A 22 10.14 -1.55 8.99
C LYS A 22 10.55 -2.57 7.92
N HIS A 23 9.61 -3.03 7.10
CA HIS A 23 9.91 -3.89 5.96
C HIS A 23 10.87 -3.12 5.05
N HIS A 24 12.14 -3.50 5.09
CA HIS A 24 13.17 -2.91 4.28
C HIS A 24 13.07 -3.53 2.89
N ILE A 25 12.24 -2.94 2.04
CA ILE A 25 12.04 -3.37 0.65
C ILE A 25 13.34 -3.10 -0.12
N LYS A 26 14.02 -4.15 -0.58
CA LYS A 26 15.28 -4.08 -1.32
C LYS A 26 15.03 -4.45 -2.78
N GLY A 27 15.65 -3.72 -3.70
CA GLY A 27 15.60 -4.02 -5.13
C GLY A 27 15.13 -2.85 -5.97
N LYS A 28 15.23 -3.00 -7.28
CA LYS A 28 14.62 -2.09 -8.25
C LYS A 28 13.30 -2.70 -8.68
N TYR A 29 12.25 -1.90 -8.62
CA TYR A 29 10.91 -2.31 -8.99
C TYR A 29 10.44 -1.47 -10.18
N GLU A 30 9.77 -2.12 -11.10
CA GLU A 30 8.98 -1.47 -12.14
C GLU A 30 7.53 -1.43 -11.70
N LEU A 31 6.89 -0.26 -11.83
CA LEU A 31 5.52 -0.04 -11.41
C LEU A 31 4.71 0.24 -12.68
N ILE A 32 3.63 -0.52 -12.87
CA ILE A 32 2.78 -0.44 -14.07
C ILE A 32 1.36 -0.14 -13.64
N LEU A 33 0.79 0.93 -14.18
CA LEU A 33 -0.62 1.30 -14.05
C LEU A 33 -1.39 0.55 -15.12
N ASN A 34 -2.37 -0.26 -14.71
CA ASN A 34 -3.28 -0.99 -15.57
C ASN A 34 -4.69 -0.40 -15.43
N TRP A 35 -5.44 -0.31 -16.53
CA TRP A 35 -6.85 0.08 -16.45
C TRP A 35 -7.79 -0.78 -17.28
N TYR A 36 -8.96 -1.02 -16.69
CA TYR A 36 -10.00 -1.91 -17.20
C TYR A 36 -11.28 -1.13 -17.34
N LYS A 37 -12.06 -1.35 -18.39
CA LYS A 37 -13.40 -0.75 -18.48
C LYS A 37 -14.28 -1.30 -17.35
N VAL A 38 -14.98 -0.44 -16.62
CA VAL A 38 -15.88 -0.87 -15.51
C VAL A 38 -16.90 -1.91 -15.97
N ASN A 39 -17.34 -1.83 -17.24
CA ASN A 39 -18.32 -2.75 -17.83
C ASN A 39 -17.72 -3.81 -18.78
N GLY A 40 -16.39 -3.90 -18.86
CA GLY A 40 -15.69 -4.86 -19.73
C GLY A 40 -14.57 -5.54 -18.97
N LYS A 41 -14.57 -6.88 -18.92
CA LYS A 41 -13.53 -7.66 -18.22
C LYS A 41 -12.15 -7.64 -18.89
N ASN A 42 -11.89 -6.67 -19.77
CA ASN A 42 -10.68 -6.63 -20.58
C ASN A 42 -9.77 -5.51 -20.08
N LEU A 43 -8.49 -5.82 -19.94
CA LEU A 43 -7.43 -4.82 -19.84
C LEU A 43 -7.53 -3.94 -21.09
N LEU A 44 -7.61 -2.64 -20.90
CA LEU A 44 -7.65 -1.72 -22.03
C LEU A 44 -6.23 -1.35 -22.47
N ASP A 45 -5.39 -0.99 -21.50
CA ASP A 45 -4.02 -0.53 -21.74
C ASP A 45 -3.25 -0.44 -20.41
N GLU A 46 -1.95 -0.14 -20.52
CA GLU A 46 -1.01 -0.05 -19.40
C GLU A 46 -0.03 1.13 -19.56
N GLU A 47 0.49 1.65 -18.44
CA GLU A 47 1.49 2.73 -18.44
C GLU A 47 2.51 2.55 -17.30
N ILE A 48 3.80 2.68 -17.61
CA ILE A 48 4.88 2.64 -16.60
C ILE A 48 4.90 3.95 -15.81
N LEU A 49 4.91 3.87 -14.47
CA LEU A 49 4.99 5.03 -13.58
C LEU A 49 6.44 5.50 -13.42
N VAL A 50 6.93 6.25 -14.40
CA VAL A 50 8.32 6.74 -14.40
C VAL A 50 8.57 7.69 -13.23
N GLY A 51 9.60 7.38 -12.43
CA GLY A 51 10.02 8.19 -11.28
C GLY A 51 9.26 7.91 -9.97
N LEU A 52 8.25 7.02 -9.98
CA LEU A 52 7.61 6.57 -8.74
C LEU A 52 8.40 5.42 -8.11
N GLU A 53 8.90 5.62 -6.89
CA GLU A 53 9.54 4.56 -6.12
C GLU A 53 8.53 3.74 -5.31
N ILE A 54 8.82 2.45 -5.09
CA ILE A 54 7.95 1.54 -4.33
C ILE A 54 7.61 2.05 -2.93
N ASN A 55 8.59 2.59 -2.20
CA ASN A 55 8.36 3.15 -0.87
C ASN A 55 7.41 4.36 -0.88
N THR A 56 7.42 5.12 -1.98
CA THR A 56 6.51 6.25 -2.18
C THR A 56 5.11 5.74 -2.52
N LEU A 57 4.99 4.74 -3.40
CA LEU A 57 3.70 4.08 -3.68
C LEU A 57 3.05 3.57 -2.39
N LEU A 58 3.79 2.81 -1.56
CA LEU A 58 3.22 2.25 -0.34
C LEU A 58 2.72 3.33 0.61
N LYS A 59 3.40 4.47 0.72
CA LYS A 59 2.92 5.61 1.51
C LYS A 59 1.62 6.19 0.95
N ILE A 60 1.52 6.35 -0.37
CA ILE A 60 0.30 6.82 -1.05
C ILE A 60 -0.87 5.88 -0.76
N LEU A 61 -0.61 4.57 -0.75
CA LEU A 61 -1.60 3.52 -0.47
C LEU A 61 -1.93 3.34 1.02
N GLY A 62 -1.34 4.15 1.91
CA GLY A 62 -1.60 4.07 3.36
C GLY A 62 -0.80 2.99 4.09
N ASN A 63 0.37 2.63 3.57
CA ASN A 63 1.28 1.59 4.08
C ASN A 63 0.61 0.21 4.19
N PRO A 64 0.12 -0.37 3.08
CA PRO A 64 -0.41 -1.72 3.10
C PRO A 64 0.68 -2.72 3.51
N ILE A 65 0.26 -3.89 3.99
CA ILE A 65 1.19 -4.99 4.30
C ILE A 65 1.87 -5.41 3.00
N TRP A 66 3.20 -5.38 3.00
CA TRP A 66 4.00 -5.88 1.89
C TRP A 66 3.97 -7.41 1.86
N ASN A 67 3.70 -7.99 0.70
CA ASN A 67 3.71 -9.44 0.49
C ASN A 67 4.54 -9.73 -0.75
N ASP A 68 5.60 -10.53 -0.62
CA ASP A 68 6.52 -10.85 -1.72
C ASP A 68 5.86 -11.60 -2.90
N ILE A 69 4.63 -12.13 -2.73
CA ILE A 69 3.90 -12.89 -3.75
C ILE A 69 2.87 -12.02 -4.50
N TYR A 70 2.25 -11.04 -3.84
CA TYR A 70 1.13 -10.28 -4.39
C TYR A 70 1.42 -8.78 -4.38
N HIS A 71 1.62 -8.24 -5.58
CA HIS A 71 2.11 -6.90 -5.82
C HIS A 71 1.13 -6.04 -6.65
N CYS A 72 -0.17 -6.26 -6.47
CA CYS A 72 -1.22 -5.56 -7.21
C CYS A 72 -2.16 -4.83 -6.25
N TRP A 73 -2.36 -3.54 -6.46
CA TRP A 73 -3.23 -2.70 -5.62
C TRP A 73 -4.22 -1.89 -6.45
N ALA A 74 -5.47 -1.88 -6.03
CA ALA A 74 -6.50 -1.03 -6.61
C ALA A 74 -6.25 0.46 -6.29
N ILE A 75 -6.44 1.32 -7.29
CA ILE A 75 -6.27 2.76 -7.15
C ILE A 75 -7.63 3.41 -6.93
N GLU A 76 -7.87 3.82 -5.70
CA GLU A 76 -9.05 4.58 -5.28
C GLU A 76 -8.91 6.07 -5.63
N ALA A 77 -10.03 6.78 -5.68
CA ALA A 77 -10.10 8.21 -5.99
C ALA A 77 -9.18 9.07 -5.09
N LYS A 78 -9.00 8.68 -3.82
CA LYS A 78 -8.13 9.37 -2.86
C LYS A 78 -6.64 9.31 -3.21
N HIS A 79 -6.20 8.31 -3.98
CA HIS A 79 -4.80 8.13 -4.39
C HIS A 79 -4.45 8.92 -5.65
N ILE A 80 -5.44 9.18 -6.52
CA ILE A 80 -5.27 9.75 -7.86
C ILE A 80 -4.45 11.05 -7.87
N PRO A 81 -4.71 12.06 -7.02
CA PRO A 81 -3.95 13.32 -7.06
C PRO A 81 -2.43 13.13 -6.86
N TYR A 82 -2.04 12.09 -6.11
CA TYR A 82 -0.64 11.79 -5.83
C TYR A 82 0.00 10.96 -6.95
N ILE A 83 -0.78 10.13 -7.63
CA ILE A 83 -0.29 9.24 -8.71
C ILE A 83 -0.22 9.97 -10.05
N GLN A 84 -1.12 10.92 -10.31
CA GLN A 84 -1.22 11.65 -11.58
C GLN A 84 0.09 12.35 -11.98
N ALA A 85 0.96 12.69 -11.02
CA ALA A 85 2.27 13.28 -11.29
C ALA A 85 3.26 12.34 -11.99
N TYR A 86 3.00 11.03 -11.99
CA TYR A 86 3.90 9.99 -12.51
C TYR A 86 3.38 9.31 -13.79
N VAL A 87 2.21 9.75 -14.29
CA VAL A 87 1.55 9.16 -15.46
C VAL A 87 0.98 10.25 -16.37
N GLN A 88 1.03 10.01 -17.66
CA GLN A 88 0.44 10.86 -18.69
C GLN A 88 -1.06 10.61 -18.79
N HIS A 89 -1.49 9.36 -18.61
CA HIS A 89 -2.89 8.98 -18.64
C HIS A 89 -3.73 9.81 -17.65
N GLN A 90 -4.87 10.30 -18.12
CA GLN A 90 -5.80 11.07 -17.31
C GLN A 90 -6.84 10.15 -16.69
N PHE A 91 -6.89 10.10 -15.36
CA PHE A 91 -7.82 9.24 -14.67
C PHE A 91 -9.29 9.61 -14.96
N ASN A 92 -10.07 8.57 -15.24
CA ASN A 92 -11.52 8.65 -15.35
C ASN A 92 -12.13 7.44 -14.64
N THR A 93 -12.48 7.60 -13.38
CA THR A 93 -13.00 6.53 -12.51
C THR A 93 -14.44 6.13 -12.84
N ASP A 94 -15.16 6.96 -13.59
CA ASP A 94 -16.52 6.62 -14.05
C ASP A 94 -16.48 5.58 -15.18
N LYS A 95 -15.39 5.55 -15.94
CA LYS A 95 -15.22 4.66 -17.09
C LYS A 95 -14.31 3.46 -16.79
N PHE A 96 -13.34 3.63 -15.90
CA PHE A 96 -12.28 2.67 -15.70
C PHE A 96 -11.99 2.36 -14.23
N SER A 97 -11.62 1.11 -13.98
CA SER A 97 -10.98 0.65 -12.75
C SER A 97 -9.48 0.60 -12.96
N TYR A 98 -8.72 1.06 -11.97
CA TYR A 98 -7.27 1.22 -12.07
C TYR A 98 -6.56 0.36 -11.02
N PHE A 99 -5.45 -0.25 -11.43
CA PHE A 99 -4.59 -1.05 -10.57
C PHE A 99 -3.13 -0.71 -10.83
N ILE A 100 -2.29 -0.72 -9.79
CA ILE A 100 -0.84 -0.69 -9.97
C ILE A 100 -0.29 -2.07 -9.65
N GLU A 101 0.43 -2.62 -10.61
CA GLU A 101 1.21 -3.85 -10.47
C GLU A 101 2.68 -3.50 -10.30
N VAL A 102 3.38 -4.26 -9.45
CA VAL A 102 4.80 -4.06 -9.18
C VAL A 102 5.57 -5.32 -9.57
N TYR A 103 6.55 -5.13 -10.44
CA TYR A 103 7.43 -6.17 -10.93
C TYR A 103 8.84 -5.97 -10.38
N HIS A 104 9.49 -7.07 -9.97
CA HIS A 104 10.87 -7.03 -9.53
C HIS A 104 11.80 -7.13 -10.74
N ASN A 105 12.60 -6.10 -10.99
CA ASN A 105 13.63 -6.16 -12.02
C ASN A 105 14.82 -6.95 -11.44
N GLN A 106 15.00 -8.18 -11.91
CA GLN A 106 16.14 -9.03 -11.58
C GLN A 106 17.44 -8.52 -12.21
#